data_AF-A0A8J8DC04-F1
#
_entry.id   AF-A0A8J8DC04-F1
#
_cell.length_a   1.000
_cell.length_b   1.000
_cell.length_c   1.000
_cell.angle_alpha   90.00
_cell.angle_beta   90.00
_cell.angle_gamma   90.00
#
_symmetry.space_group_name_H-M   'P 1'
#
loop_
_entity.id
_entity.type
_entity.pdbx_description
1 polymer ?
#
loop_
_entity_poly.entity_id
_entity_poly.type
_entity_poly.pdbx_seq_one_letter_code
_entity_poly.pdbx_strand_id
1 'polypeptide(L)'
;MLIEEALATVEVIQNPYLKAVTYARLGARLAQAKNPLYEKAFKRALDVVSEIDDPIELLRTLLAIAFYLGEANIKSSKKMFRQVAEDVANFPKKVRDKIFQEMVAYMLQLNEVDEAFYYATQISNEKLMNEILVEILKNHLENLVGEKIRVLHRMRKINLLLEHITKEPYRSYAIAEVIKAYLKIGEYERAILMIGELKNKYWLKQTVKEVLFYLKHKNLDKEYAEKLLNVAINISEQYDIDIKEDLAVVFAVNGDIDHSIVALKFVNDREQKLEEVMKILLQRRPKIVIPYLQALGSKDAEYASKVVMNYLIDHPLEEYLDIAKYISENIESEQALVKAVQYYLKLDRIVDAARIAGRLRDKRLRSLALGDIAHYLLKNNQIGDALDLVMHVEDPKLSSILISEILVKVVDQELEKRGVVNANP
;
A
#
# COMPACT_ATOMS: atom_id res chain seq x y z
N MET A 1 20.53 -26.44 48.76
CA MET A 1 21.51 -25.36 48.99
C MET A 1 21.32 -24.18 48.03
N LEU A 2 21.91 -24.11 46.82
CA LEU A 2 21.84 -22.89 45.98
C LEU A 2 20.42 -22.45 45.59
N ILE A 3 19.53 -23.37 45.25
CA ILE A 3 18.13 -23.05 44.90
C ILE A 3 17.35 -22.54 46.13
N GLU A 4 17.62 -23.10 47.31
CA GLU A 4 16.96 -22.68 48.55
C GLU A 4 17.45 -21.31 49.01
N GLU A 5 18.74 -21.04 48.81
CA GLU A 5 19.37 -19.75 49.07
C GLU A 5 18.85 -18.68 48.09
N ALA A 6 18.67 -19.04 46.82
CA ALA A 6 18.03 -18.16 45.84
C ALA A 6 16.59 -17.81 46.25
N LEU A 7 15.79 -18.80 46.68
CA LEU A 7 14.45 -18.56 47.22
C LEU A 7 14.50 -17.71 48.51
N ALA A 8 15.47 -17.91 49.39
CA ALA A 8 15.62 -17.09 50.59
C ALA A 8 15.97 -15.63 50.27
N THR A 9 16.77 -15.40 49.22
CA THR A 9 17.22 -14.07 48.82
C THR A 9 16.07 -13.19 48.31
N VAL A 10 15.00 -13.78 47.79
CA VAL A 10 13.80 -13.03 47.33
C VAL A 10 13.15 -12.24 48.48
N GLU A 11 13.28 -12.68 49.75
CA GLU A 11 12.74 -11.97 50.92
C GLU A 11 13.27 -10.55 51.07
N VAL A 12 14.47 -10.27 50.54
CA VAL A 12 15.11 -8.95 50.62
C VAL A 12 14.39 -7.90 49.76
N ILE A 13 13.62 -8.34 48.75
CA ILE A 13 12.89 -7.45 47.83
C ILE A 13 11.80 -6.72 48.61
N GLN A 14 11.91 -5.39 48.72
CA GLN A 14 11.00 -4.57 49.52
C GLN A 14 9.61 -4.40 48.88
N ASN A 15 9.54 -4.30 47.55
CA ASN A 15 8.26 -4.14 46.86
C ASN A 15 7.51 -5.48 46.83
N PRO A 16 6.32 -5.59 47.46
CA PRO A 16 5.62 -6.87 47.59
C PRO A 16 5.16 -7.46 46.25
N TYR A 17 4.75 -6.63 45.29
CA TYR A 17 4.42 -7.07 43.92
C TYR A 17 5.62 -7.77 43.26
N LEU A 18 6.79 -7.11 43.23
CA LEU A 18 8.01 -7.68 42.65
C LEU A 18 8.46 -8.94 43.40
N LYS A 19 8.32 -8.96 44.73
CA LYS A 19 8.64 -10.12 45.57
C LYS A 19 7.77 -11.33 45.18
N ALA A 20 6.45 -11.16 45.16
CA ALA A 20 5.49 -12.20 44.79
C ALA A 20 5.71 -12.71 43.35
N VAL A 21 5.89 -11.80 42.39
CA VAL A 21 6.16 -12.12 40.98
C VAL A 21 7.46 -12.89 40.82
N THR A 22 8.51 -12.51 41.57
CA THR A 22 9.80 -13.20 41.54
C THR A 22 9.67 -14.63 42.06
N TYR A 23 8.97 -14.83 43.19
CA TYR A 23 8.67 -16.16 43.70
C TYR A 23 7.89 -17.01 42.70
N ALA A 24 6.84 -16.47 42.08
CA ALA A 24 6.03 -17.18 41.10
C ALA A 24 6.84 -17.58 39.85
N ARG A 25 7.68 -16.66 39.34
CA ARG A 25 8.58 -16.95 38.21
C ARG A 25 9.59 -18.05 38.54
N LEU A 26 10.20 -18.01 39.73
CA LEU A 26 11.09 -19.09 40.18
C LEU A 26 10.33 -20.41 40.31
N GLY A 27 9.11 -20.37 40.85
CA GLY A 27 8.20 -21.53 40.89
C GLY A 27 7.98 -22.14 39.52
N ALA A 28 7.66 -21.34 38.51
CA ALA A 28 7.47 -21.82 37.15
C ALA A 28 8.72 -22.49 36.57
N ARG A 29 9.90 -21.87 36.74
CA ARG A 29 11.18 -22.44 36.28
C ARG A 29 11.52 -23.74 36.99
N LEU A 30 11.29 -23.83 38.30
CA LEU A 30 11.51 -25.05 39.07
C LEU A 30 10.56 -26.17 38.65
N ALA A 31 9.28 -25.85 38.40
CA ALA A 31 8.30 -26.83 37.93
C ALA A 31 8.67 -27.40 36.55
N GLN A 32 9.09 -26.54 35.61
CA GLN A 32 9.60 -26.96 34.30
C GLN A 32 10.84 -27.86 34.43
N ALA A 33 11.72 -27.57 35.39
CA ALA A 33 12.87 -28.40 35.73
C ALA A 33 12.53 -29.65 36.58
N LYS A 34 11.24 -29.91 36.85
CA LYS A 34 10.74 -31.00 37.71
C LYS A 34 11.36 -31.01 39.11
N ASN A 35 11.76 -29.84 39.62
CA ASN A 35 12.32 -29.70 40.96
C ASN A 35 11.18 -29.49 41.99
N PRO A 36 11.10 -30.31 43.06
CA PRO A 36 9.97 -30.27 44.01
C PRO A 36 9.84 -28.95 44.79
N LEU A 37 10.87 -28.10 44.80
CA LEU A 37 10.82 -26.80 45.48
C LEU A 37 9.90 -25.78 44.78
N TYR A 38 9.35 -26.10 43.61
CA TYR A 38 8.39 -25.24 42.92
C TYR A 38 7.16 -24.94 43.79
N GLU A 39 6.66 -25.92 44.55
CA GLU A 39 5.49 -25.76 45.43
C GLU A 39 5.79 -24.75 46.54
N LYS A 40 7.00 -24.81 47.12
CA LYS A 40 7.45 -23.87 48.14
C LYS A 40 7.53 -22.45 47.57
N ALA A 41 8.03 -22.30 46.34
CA ALA A 41 8.11 -21.00 45.67
C ALA A 41 6.72 -20.40 45.40
N PHE A 42 5.78 -21.19 44.87
CA PHE A 42 4.41 -20.71 44.64
C PHE A 42 3.65 -20.42 45.93
N LYS A 43 3.86 -21.23 46.99
CA LYS A 43 3.28 -20.94 48.30
C LYS A 43 3.74 -19.59 48.83
N ARG A 44 5.06 -19.32 48.78
CA ARG A 44 5.60 -18.02 49.17
C ARG A 44 5.07 -16.87 48.31
N ALA A 45 4.91 -17.08 47.01
CA ALA A 45 4.30 -16.06 46.14
C ALA A 45 2.89 -15.68 46.62
N LEU A 46 2.09 -16.66 47.06
CA LEU A 46 0.74 -16.42 47.59
C LEU A 46 0.74 -15.82 48.99
N ASP A 47 1.68 -16.22 49.85
CA ASP A 47 1.81 -15.66 51.20
C ASP A 47 2.09 -14.14 51.12
N VAL A 48 2.94 -13.70 50.19
CA VAL A 48 3.28 -12.28 49.96
C VAL A 48 2.07 -11.45 49.49
N VAL A 49 1.05 -12.06 48.87
CA VAL A 49 -0.16 -11.33 48.44
C VAL A 49 -0.86 -10.65 49.63
N SER A 50 -0.74 -11.24 50.83
CA SER A 50 -1.30 -10.64 52.06
C SER A 50 -0.59 -9.37 52.52
N GLU A 51 0.60 -9.07 51.99
CA GLU A 51 1.36 -7.84 52.26
C GLU A 51 0.92 -6.66 51.35
N ILE A 52 -0.01 -6.88 50.41
CA ILE A 52 -0.45 -5.87 49.44
C ILE A 52 -1.80 -5.28 49.85
N ASP A 53 -1.79 -4.02 50.28
CA ASP A 53 -3.00 -3.30 50.72
C ASP A 53 -3.81 -2.76 49.53
N ASP A 54 -3.16 -2.31 48.45
CA ASP A 54 -3.87 -1.74 47.30
C ASP A 54 -4.62 -2.83 46.52
N PRO A 55 -5.97 -2.76 46.41
CA PRO A 55 -6.75 -3.82 45.77
C PRO A 55 -6.40 -4.03 44.28
N ILE A 56 -5.97 -2.99 43.58
CA ILE A 56 -5.63 -3.10 42.14
C ILE A 56 -4.28 -3.81 41.98
N GLU A 57 -3.28 -3.42 42.79
CA GLU A 57 -1.97 -4.08 42.82
C GLU A 57 -2.08 -5.54 43.28
N LEU A 58 -2.98 -5.83 44.23
CA LEU A 58 -3.29 -7.20 44.67
C LEU A 58 -3.82 -8.04 43.50
N LEU A 59 -4.84 -7.56 42.78
CA LEU A 59 -5.41 -8.30 41.65
C LEU A 59 -4.39 -8.48 40.52
N ARG A 60 -3.56 -7.47 40.24
CA ARG A 60 -2.47 -7.57 39.25
C ARG A 60 -1.41 -8.59 39.67
N THR A 61 -1.09 -8.65 40.95
CA THR A 61 -0.17 -9.66 41.51
C THR A 61 -0.75 -11.07 41.32
N LEU A 62 -2.03 -11.25 41.64
CA LEU A 62 -2.73 -12.52 41.43
C LEU A 62 -2.76 -12.92 39.95
N LEU A 63 -2.98 -12.00 39.00
CA LEU A 63 -2.87 -12.30 37.57
C LEU A 63 -1.47 -12.79 37.18
N ALA A 64 -0.43 -12.12 37.67
CA ALA A 64 0.94 -12.52 37.38
C ALA A 64 1.28 -13.91 37.97
N ILE A 65 0.82 -14.20 39.20
CA ILE A 65 0.96 -15.54 39.80
C ILE A 65 0.19 -16.57 38.98
N ALA A 66 -1.05 -16.27 38.58
CA ALA A 66 -1.88 -17.14 37.74
C ALA A 66 -1.20 -17.46 36.40
N PHE A 67 -0.55 -16.46 35.79
CA PHE A 67 0.25 -16.62 34.59
C PHE A 67 1.40 -17.62 34.79
N TYR A 68 2.24 -17.45 35.82
CA TYR A 68 3.35 -18.36 36.08
C TYR A 68 2.90 -19.77 36.51
N LEU A 69 1.77 -19.88 37.22
CA LEU A 69 1.13 -21.19 37.46
C LEU A 69 0.72 -21.85 36.14
N GLY A 70 0.25 -21.05 35.17
CA GLY A 70 -0.10 -21.50 33.82
C GLY A 70 1.12 -21.97 33.04
N GLU A 71 2.22 -21.21 33.05
CA GLU A 71 3.49 -21.60 32.42
C GLU A 71 4.06 -22.92 33.00
N ALA A 72 3.73 -23.21 34.27
CA ALA A 72 4.07 -24.46 34.95
C ALA A 72 3.09 -25.61 34.67
N ASN A 73 2.06 -25.41 33.85
CA ASN A 73 0.94 -26.34 33.60
C ASN A 73 0.17 -26.73 34.87
N ILE A 74 0.08 -25.84 35.86
CA ILE A 74 -0.62 -26.09 37.12
C ILE A 74 -2.10 -25.71 36.98
N LYS A 75 -3.00 -26.68 37.23
CA LYS A 75 -4.46 -26.53 37.03
C LYS A 75 -5.10 -25.37 37.79
N SER A 76 -4.53 -24.94 38.92
CA SER A 76 -5.06 -23.84 39.74
C SER A 76 -4.97 -22.47 39.03
N SER A 77 -4.13 -22.32 38.00
CA SER A 77 -4.02 -21.10 37.18
C SER A 77 -5.39 -20.61 36.68
N LYS A 78 -6.17 -21.47 36.02
CA LYS A 78 -7.51 -21.12 35.50
C LYS A 78 -8.51 -20.74 36.57
N LYS A 79 -8.37 -21.30 37.79
CA LYS A 79 -9.22 -20.93 38.93
C LYS A 79 -8.87 -19.51 39.41
N MET A 80 -7.57 -19.19 39.49
CA MET A 80 -7.09 -17.88 39.93
C MET A 80 -7.47 -16.77 38.96
N PHE A 81 -7.34 -17.02 37.65
CA PHE A 81 -7.84 -16.10 36.63
C PHE A 81 -9.35 -15.82 36.81
N ARG A 82 -10.18 -16.86 36.92
CA ARG A 82 -11.63 -16.68 37.16
C ARG A 82 -11.92 -15.88 38.44
N GLN A 83 -11.21 -16.16 39.53
CA GLN A 83 -11.37 -15.40 40.77
C GLN A 83 -11.09 -13.91 40.56
N VAL A 84 -9.97 -13.57 39.90
CA VAL A 84 -9.66 -12.16 39.61
C VAL A 84 -10.74 -11.51 38.75
N ALA A 85 -11.29 -12.24 37.76
CA ALA A 85 -12.37 -11.74 36.92
C ALA A 85 -13.68 -11.48 37.70
N GLU A 86 -14.01 -12.34 38.67
CA GLU A 86 -15.15 -12.15 39.57
C GLU A 86 -14.94 -10.95 40.50
N ASP A 87 -13.75 -10.85 41.10
CA ASP A 87 -13.42 -9.77 42.04
C ASP A 87 -13.41 -8.40 41.35
N VAL A 88 -12.88 -8.33 40.13
CA VAL A 88 -12.81 -7.09 39.35
C VAL A 88 -14.18 -6.62 38.82
N ALA A 89 -15.19 -7.50 38.79
CA ALA A 89 -16.51 -7.16 38.26
C ALA A 89 -17.16 -5.96 38.98
N ASN A 90 -16.82 -5.76 40.27
CA ASN A 90 -17.33 -4.68 41.11
C ASN A 90 -16.55 -3.36 40.99
N PHE A 91 -15.45 -3.32 40.22
CA PHE A 91 -14.62 -2.13 40.08
C PHE A 91 -15.17 -1.16 39.02
N PRO A 92 -14.80 0.13 39.07
CA PRO A 92 -15.11 1.07 38.01
C PRO A 92 -14.64 0.56 36.64
N LYS A 93 -15.47 0.75 35.60
CA LYS A 93 -15.24 0.23 34.24
C LYS A 93 -13.82 0.47 33.72
N LYS A 94 -13.26 1.67 33.93
CA LYS A 94 -11.91 2.03 33.48
C LYS A 94 -10.80 1.20 34.13
N VAL A 95 -10.96 0.85 35.41
CA VAL A 95 -10.00 0.01 36.15
C VAL A 95 -10.16 -1.45 35.72
N ARG A 96 -11.42 -1.91 35.68
CA ARG A 96 -11.78 -3.25 35.26
C ARG A 96 -11.27 -3.58 33.85
N ASP A 97 -11.47 -2.67 32.90
CA ASP A 97 -11.04 -2.83 31.52
C ASP A 97 -9.50 -2.95 31.39
N LYS A 98 -8.72 -2.25 32.23
CA LYS A 98 -7.25 -2.39 32.28
C LYS A 98 -6.80 -3.74 32.84
N ILE A 99 -7.46 -4.22 33.89
CA ILE A 99 -7.17 -5.54 34.46
C ILE A 99 -7.53 -6.64 33.46
N PHE A 100 -8.66 -6.53 32.76
CA PHE A 100 -8.98 -7.46 31.67
C PHE A 100 -7.98 -7.39 30.53
N GLN A 101 -7.48 -6.21 30.15
CA GLN A 101 -6.42 -6.09 29.14
C GLN A 101 -5.17 -6.89 29.54
N GLU A 102 -4.69 -6.75 30.78
CA GLU A 102 -3.53 -7.50 31.29
C GLU A 102 -3.81 -9.02 31.35
N MET A 103 -4.99 -9.39 31.81
CA MET A 103 -5.44 -10.78 31.86
C MET A 103 -5.44 -11.43 30.47
N VAL A 104 -5.97 -10.75 29.47
CA VAL A 104 -5.99 -11.21 28.07
C VAL A 104 -4.57 -11.37 27.53
N ALA A 105 -3.67 -10.42 27.81
CA ALA A 105 -2.29 -10.51 27.40
C ALA A 105 -1.59 -11.75 27.99
N TYR A 106 -1.81 -12.05 29.27
CA TYR A 106 -1.29 -13.28 29.88
C TYR A 106 -1.89 -14.55 29.25
N MET A 107 -3.19 -14.56 28.95
CA MET A 107 -3.83 -15.72 28.30
C MET A 107 -3.31 -15.97 26.90
N LEU A 108 -3.06 -14.92 26.12
CA LEU A 108 -2.43 -15.04 24.80
C LEU A 108 -1.02 -15.63 24.89
N GLN A 109 -0.21 -15.22 25.87
CA GLN A 109 1.10 -15.81 26.12
C GLN A 109 1.03 -17.29 26.52
N LEU A 110 -0.04 -17.69 27.21
CA LEU A 110 -0.32 -19.08 27.55
C LEU A 110 -1.00 -19.87 26.41
N ASN A 111 -1.23 -19.25 25.25
CA ASN A 111 -1.96 -19.83 24.11
C ASN A 111 -3.40 -20.27 24.44
N GLU A 112 -4.02 -19.63 25.44
CA GLU A 112 -5.41 -19.85 25.88
C GLU A 112 -6.35 -18.87 25.15
N VAL A 113 -6.44 -19.01 23.83
CA VAL A 113 -7.15 -18.06 22.94
C VAL A 113 -8.64 -17.95 23.26
N ASP A 114 -9.30 -19.04 23.63
CA ASP A 114 -10.74 -19.06 23.91
C ASP A 114 -11.07 -18.24 25.18
N GLU A 115 -10.23 -18.34 26.22
CA GLU A 115 -10.37 -17.55 27.44
C GLU A 115 -10.02 -16.08 27.18
N ALA A 116 -8.92 -15.83 26.44
CA ALA A 116 -8.55 -14.48 26.03
C ALA A 116 -9.70 -13.77 25.30
N PHE A 117 -10.38 -14.47 24.39
CA PHE A 117 -11.57 -13.96 23.72
C PHE A 117 -12.72 -13.69 24.68
N TYR A 118 -13.05 -14.66 25.54
CA TYR A 118 -14.13 -14.50 26.52
C TYR A 118 -13.94 -13.24 27.37
N TYR A 119 -12.76 -13.04 27.96
CA TYR A 119 -12.52 -11.86 28.80
C TYR A 119 -12.39 -10.56 28.01
N ALA A 120 -11.89 -10.58 26.78
CA ALA A 120 -11.87 -9.40 25.92
C ALA A 120 -13.28 -8.86 25.67
N THR A 121 -14.28 -9.74 25.48
CA THR A 121 -15.68 -9.31 25.28
C THR A 121 -16.33 -8.66 26.51
N GLN A 122 -15.71 -8.77 27.69
CA GLN A 122 -16.20 -8.14 28.93
C GLN A 122 -15.72 -6.68 29.09
N ILE A 123 -14.82 -6.21 28.22
CA ILE A 123 -14.28 -4.85 28.24
C ILE A 123 -15.34 -3.86 27.78
N SER A 124 -15.64 -2.85 28.60
CA SER A 124 -16.67 -1.85 28.28
C SER A 124 -16.22 -0.78 27.30
N ASN A 125 -14.95 -0.41 27.31
CA ASN A 125 -14.41 0.51 26.33
C ASN A 125 -14.35 -0.18 24.97
N GLU A 126 -15.31 0.14 24.10
CA GLU A 126 -15.44 -0.46 22.77
C GLU A 126 -14.17 -0.32 21.91
N LYS A 127 -13.45 0.82 21.99
CA LYS A 127 -12.21 1.02 21.24
C LYS A 127 -11.14 0.03 21.70
N LEU A 128 -10.91 -0.04 23.02
CA LEU A 128 -9.95 -0.97 23.63
C LEU A 128 -10.32 -2.43 23.37
N MET A 129 -11.61 -2.77 23.47
CA MET A 129 -12.11 -4.10 23.15
C MET A 129 -11.77 -4.49 21.71
N ASN A 130 -12.06 -3.64 20.73
CA ASN A 130 -11.74 -3.92 19.32
C ASN A 130 -10.23 -4.02 19.09
N GLU A 131 -9.40 -3.19 19.74
CA GLU A 131 -7.93 -3.29 19.68
C GLU A 131 -7.43 -4.65 20.17
N ILE A 132 -7.94 -5.12 21.31
CA ILE A 132 -7.56 -6.40 21.90
C ILE A 132 -8.07 -7.57 21.07
N LEU A 133 -9.30 -7.52 20.57
CA LEU A 133 -9.86 -8.56 19.70
C LEU A 133 -9.05 -8.72 18.41
N VAL A 134 -8.55 -7.62 17.84
CA VAL A 134 -7.61 -7.65 16.70
C VAL A 134 -6.29 -8.34 17.08
N GLU A 135 -5.75 -8.08 18.26
CA GLU A 135 -4.52 -8.75 18.73
C GLU A 135 -4.72 -10.26 18.89
N ILE A 136 -5.84 -10.67 19.50
CA ILE A 136 -6.24 -12.09 19.62
C ILE A 136 -6.36 -12.73 18.24
N LEU A 137 -7.04 -12.05 17.30
CA LEU A 137 -7.20 -12.51 15.93
C LEU A 137 -5.83 -12.73 15.26
N LYS A 138 -4.91 -11.76 15.35
CA LYS A 138 -3.57 -11.88 14.75
C LYS A 138 -2.77 -13.05 15.31
N ASN A 139 -2.76 -13.22 16.64
CA ASN A 139 -2.09 -14.35 17.28
C ASN A 139 -2.64 -15.69 16.79
N HIS A 140 -3.96 -15.78 16.60
CA HIS A 140 -4.60 -16.99 16.09
C HIS A 140 -4.31 -17.23 14.59
N LEU A 141 -4.17 -16.16 13.79
CA LEU A 141 -3.79 -16.23 12.37
C LEU A 141 -2.35 -16.66 12.15
N GLU A 142 -1.40 -16.22 12.98
CA GLU A 142 0.04 -16.58 12.87
C GLU A 142 0.27 -18.09 12.95
N ASN A 143 -0.60 -18.79 13.66
CA ASN A 143 -0.51 -20.23 13.86
C ASN A 143 -1.22 -21.06 12.78
N LEU A 144 -1.77 -20.47 11.70
CA LEU A 144 -2.48 -21.19 10.63
C LEU A 144 -1.55 -22.02 9.74
N VAL A 145 -1.09 -23.17 10.26
CA VAL A 145 -0.29 -24.17 9.55
C VAL A 145 -0.79 -25.57 9.94
N GLY A 146 -0.78 -26.51 8.99
CA GLY A 146 -1.08 -27.93 9.23
C GLY A 146 -2.19 -28.49 8.36
N GLU A 147 -2.75 -29.62 8.78
CA GLU A 147 -3.78 -30.37 8.05
C GLU A 147 -5.04 -29.53 7.77
N LYS A 148 -5.65 -29.74 6.60
CA LYS A 148 -6.84 -29.01 6.11
C LYS A 148 -7.99 -28.94 7.12
N ILE A 149 -8.24 -30.02 7.87
CA ILE A 149 -9.30 -30.07 8.89
C ILE A 149 -9.00 -29.11 10.05
N ARG A 150 -7.75 -29.04 10.50
CA ARG A 150 -7.32 -28.13 11.58
C ARG A 150 -7.40 -26.67 11.14
N VAL A 151 -7.04 -26.39 9.89
CA VAL A 151 -7.19 -25.06 9.28
C VAL A 151 -8.66 -24.64 9.26
N LEU A 152 -9.57 -25.49 8.77
CA LEU A 152 -11.00 -25.19 8.74
C LEU A 152 -11.60 -24.89 10.12
N HIS A 153 -11.23 -25.68 11.13
CA HIS A 153 -11.70 -25.42 12.50
C HIS A 153 -11.21 -24.07 13.04
N ARG A 154 -9.94 -23.72 12.77
CA ARG A 154 -9.38 -22.42 13.18
C ARG A 154 -10.04 -21.26 12.44
N MET A 155 -10.36 -21.41 11.15
CA MET A 155 -11.08 -20.39 10.38
C MET A 155 -12.48 -20.10 10.94
N ARG A 156 -13.19 -21.11 11.47
CA ARG A 156 -14.49 -20.87 12.15
C ARG A 156 -14.32 -19.97 13.37
N LYS A 157 -13.28 -20.18 14.18
CA LYS A 157 -12.96 -19.33 15.32
C LYS A 157 -12.57 -17.91 14.89
N ILE A 158 -11.80 -17.77 13.81
CA ILE A 158 -11.44 -16.47 13.21
C ILE A 158 -12.69 -15.69 12.81
N ASN A 159 -13.68 -16.35 12.19
CA ASN A 159 -14.93 -15.70 11.80
C ASN A 159 -15.75 -15.25 13.03
N LEU A 160 -15.79 -16.06 14.10
CA LEU A 160 -16.42 -15.67 15.37
C LEU A 160 -15.75 -14.42 15.98
N LEU A 161 -14.41 -14.39 16.00
CA LEU A 161 -13.64 -13.22 16.46
C LEU A 161 -13.99 -11.98 15.62
N LEU A 162 -14.02 -12.14 14.29
CA LEU A 162 -14.40 -11.07 13.38
C LEU A 162 -15.78 -10.52 13.73
N GLU A 163 -16.80 -11.35 13.92
CA GLU A 163 -18.18 -10.92 14.24
C GLU A 163 -18.25 -9.95 15.45
N HIS A 164 -17.30 -10.04 16.38
CA HIS A 164 -17.23 -9.18 17.56
C HIS A 164 -16.38 -7.91 17.36
N ILE A 165 -15.57 -7.85 16.30
CA ILE A 165 -14.83 -6.64 15.90
C ILE A 165 -15.74 -5.83 14.98
N THR A 166 -16.45 -4.86 15.52
CA THR A 166 -17.50 -4.12 14.80
C THR A 166 -17.10 -2.70 14.40
N LYS A 167 -16.09 -2.12 15.06
CA LYS A 167 -15.75 -0.69 14.92
C LYS A 167 -14.70 -0.45 13.84
N GLU A 168 -14.92 0.55 12.99
CA GLU A 168 -13.88 1.02 12.06
C GLU A 168 -12.84 1.90 12.79
N PRO A 169 -11.54 1.82 12.43
CA PRO A 169 -10.95 1.05 11.34
C PRO A 169 -10.59 -0.41 11.68
N TYR A 170 -10.86 -0.86 12.91
CA TYR A 170 -10.44 -2.18 13.41
C TYR A 170 -11.08 -3.33 12.65
N ARG A 171 -12.38 -3.23 12.31
CA ARG A 171 -13.09 -4.22 11.48
C ARG A 171 -12.38 -4.42 10.14
N SER A 172 -12.15 -3.34 9.39
CA SER A 172 -11.48 -3.43 8.09
C SER A 172 -10.03 -3.91 8.22
N TYR A 173 -9.31 -3.51 9.27
CA TYR A 173 -7.97 -4.04 9.54
C TYR A 173 -7.99 -5.56 9.80
N ALA A 174 -8.91 -6.03 10.64
CA ALA A 174 -9.08 -7.43 10.96
C ALA A 174 -9.40 -8.27 9.71
N ILE A 175 -10.35 -7.81 8.88
CA ILE A 175 -10.68 -8.45 7.60
C ILE A 175 -9.43 -8.54 6.71
N ALA A 176 -8.63 -7.47 6.60
CA ALA A 176 -7.41 -7.48 5.80
C ALA A 176 -6.40 -8.55 6.27
N GLU A 177 -6.22 -8.72 7.59
CA GLU A 177 -5.37 -9.79 8.14
C GLU A 177 -5.92 -11.19 7.85
N VAL A 178 -7.25 -11.37 7.89
CA VAL A 178 -7.90 -12.64 7.52
C VAL A 178 -7.76 -12.94 6.02
N ILE A 179 -7.86 -11.94 5.16
CA ILE A 179 -7.61 -12.07 3.71
C ILE A 179 -6.20 -12.58 3.45
N LYS A 180 -5.18 -12.01 4.12
CA LYS A 180 -3.78 -12.49 4.02
C LYS A 180 -3.66 -13.96 4.40
N ALA A 181 -4.39 -14.40 5.43
CA ALA A 181 -4.38 -15.81 5.83
C ALA A 181 -5.07 -16.72 4.79
N TYR A 182 -6.22 -16.32 4.25
CA TYR A 182 -6.88 -17.07 3.16
C TYR A 182 -5.97 -17.22 1.93
N LEU A 183 -5.24 -16.16 1.55
CA LEU A 183 -4.26 -16.22 0.46
C LEU A 183 -3.13 -17.23 0.73
N LYS A 184 -2.62 -17.30 1.98
CA LYS A 184 -1.56 -18.23 2.38
C LYS A 184 -2.00 -19.70 2.29
N ILE A 185 -3.26 -19.99 2.60
CA ILE A 185 -3.81 -21.36 2.57
C ILE A 185 -4.43 -21.73 1.20
N GLY A 186 -4.35 -20.85 0.20
CA GLY A 186 -4.81 -21.11 -1.17
C GLY A 186 -6.31 -20.89 -1.40
N GLU A 187 -7.02 -20.32 -0.44
CA GLU A 187 -8.46 -20.01 -0.54
C GLU A 187 -8.66 -18.63 -1.20
N TYR A 188 -8.21 -18.49 -2.45
CA TYR A 188 -8.14 -17.20 -3.16
C TYR A 188 -9.52 -16.57 -3.37
N GLU A 189 -10.53 -17.37 -3.71
CA GLU A 189 -11.89 -16.88 -3.92
C GLU A 189 -12.45 -16.22 -2.65
N ARG A 190 -12.26 -16.87 -1.50
CA ARG A 190 -12.72 -16.32 -0.21
C ARG A 190 -11.97 -15.05 0.15
N ALA A 191 -10.65 -15.02 -0.07
CA ALA A 191 -9.84 -13.83 0.13
C ALA A 191 -10.36 -12.64 -0.70
N ILE A 192 -10.70 -12.88 -1.97
CA ILE A 192 -11.21 -11.84 -2.87
C ILE A 192 -12.61 -11.39 -2.46
N LEU A 193 -13.52 -12.32 -2.15
CA LEU A 193 -14.89 -11.98 -1.73
C LEU A 193 -14.90 -11.12 -0.46
N MET A 194 -14.02 -11.42 0.50
CA MET A 194 -13.92 -10.65 1.75
C MET A 194 -13.47 -9.20 1.57
N ILE A 195 -12.85 -8.84 0.44
CA ILE A 195 -12.55 -7.44 0.13
C ILE A 195 -13.84 -6.62 0.12
N GLY A 196 -14.96 -7.23 -0.30
CA GLY A 196 -16.31 -6.64 -0.28
C GLY A 196 -16.78 -6.16 1.09
N GLU A 197 -16.21 -6.68 2.19
CA GLU A 197 -16.58 -6.31 3.55
C GLU A 197 -15.78 -5.12 4.10
N LEU A 198 -14.75 -4.65 3.38
CA LEU A 198 -13.87 -3.55 3.82
C LEU A 198 -14.55 -2.19 3.60
N LYS A 199 -14.91 -1.52 4.69
CA LYS A 199 -15.54 -0.18 4.66
C LYS A 199 -14.55 0.96 4.82
N ASN A 200 -13.38 0.69 5.39
CA ASN A 200 -12.34 1.71 5.55
C ASN A 200 -11.52 1.85 4.26
N LYS A 201 -11.55 3.05 3.65
CA LYS A 201 -10.87 3.36 2.38
C LYS A 201 -9.37 3.03 2.39
N TYR A 202 -8.66 3.30 3.48
CA TYR A 202 -7.23 3.01 3.58
C TYR A 202 -6.97 1.51 3.51
N TRP A 203 -7.66 0.73 4.35
CA TRP A 203 -7.48 -0.73 4.40
C TRP A 203 -7.95 -1.41 3.12
N LEU A 204 -9.04 -0.93 2.52
CA LEU A 204 -9.52 -1.42 1.24
C LEU A 204 -8.44 -1.28 0.15
N LYS A 205 -7.91 -0.07 -0.07
CA LYS A 205 -6.86 0.18 -1.07
C LYS A 205 -5.62 -0.67 -0.84
N GLN A 206 -5.15 -0.71 0.42
CA GLN A 206 -3.97 -1.48 0.78
C GLN A 206 -4.18 -2.98 0.53
N THR A 207 -5.33 -3.52 0.92
CA THR A 207 -5.64 -4.95 0.79
C THR A 207 -5.75 -5.35 -0.67
N VAL A 208 -6.44 -4.56 -1.51
CA VAL A 208 -6.56 -4.84 -2.95
C VAL A 208 -5.17 -4.89 -3.62
N LYS A 209 -4.30 -3.94 -3.30
CA LYS A 209 -2.91 -3.92 -3.80
C LYS A 209 -2.12 -5.16 -3.36
N GLU A 210 -2.21 -5.54 -2.09
CA GLU A 210 -1.53 -6.71 -1.55
C GLU A 210 -2.03 -8.02 -2.17
N VAL A 211 -3.35 -8.17 -2.32
CA VAL A 211 -3.99 -9.33 -2.96
C VAL A 211 -3.51 -9.45 -4.40
N LEU A 212 -3.54 -8.37 -5.17
CA LEU A 212 -3.13 -8.39 -6.56
C LEU A 212 -1.63 -8.72 -6.72
N PHE A 213 -0.77 -8.14 -5.86
CA PHE A 213 0.66 -8.47 -5.85
C PHE A 213 0.90 -9.94 -5.51
N TYR A 214 0.17 -10.48 -4.53
CA TYR A 214 0.28 -11.88 -4.13
C TYR A 214 -0.15 -12.83 -5.26
N LEU A 215 -1.30 -12.58 -5.90
CA LEU A 215 -1.81 -13.39 -7.01
C LEU A 215 -0.83 -13.38 -8.18
N LYS A 216 -0.28 -12.21 -8.53
CA LYS A 216 0.73 -12.09 -9.58
C LYS A 216 2.01 -12.88 -9.24
N HIS A 217 2.50 -12.81 -8.02
CA HIS A 217 3.68 -13.57 -7.60
C HIS A 217 3.45 -15.10 -7.67
N LYS A 218 2.19 -15.54 -7.55
CA LYS A 218 1.78 -16.93 -7.75
C LYS A 218 1.39 -17.29 -9.19
N ASN A 219 1.47 -16.35 -10.13
CA ASN A 219 0.98 -16.49 -11.53
C ASN A 219 -0.51 -16.84 -11.62
N LEU A 220 -1.32 -16.32 -10.69
CA LEU A 220 -2.77 -16.53 -10.60
C LEU A 220 -3.56 -15.24 -10.90
N ASP A 221 -2.89 -14.15 -11.23
CA ASP A 221 -3.50 -12.86 -11.55
C ASP A 221 -4.52 -12.99 -12.68
N LYS A 222 -4.19 -13.67 -13.78
CA LYS A 222 -5.14 -13.85 -14.90
C LYS A 222 -6.41 -14.62 -14.53
N GLU A 223 -6.32 -15.59 -13.62
CA GLU A 223 -7.48 -16.41 -13.21
C GLU A 223 -8.45 -15.62 -12.32
N TYR A 224 -7.92 -14.70 -11.52
CA TYR A 224 -8.68 -14.03 -10.45
C TYR A 224 -8.89 -12.53 -10.67
N ALA A 225 -8.28 -11.91 -11.67
CA ALA A 225 -8.38 -10.48 -11.93
C ALA A 225 -9.82 -10.02 -12.19
N GLU A 226 -10.60 -10.79 -12.96
CA GLU A 226 -12.01 -10.47 -13.21
C GLU A 226 -12.84 -10.50 -11.91
N LYS A 227 -12.62 -11.50 -11.05
CA LYS A 227 -13.30 -11.60 -9.75
C LYS A 227 -12.94 -10.42 -8.85
N LEU A 228 -11.65 -10.06 -8.80
CA LEU A 228 -11.18 -8.92 -8.03
C LEU A 228 -11.79 -7.59 -8.51
N LEU A 229 -11.85 -7.41 -9.84
CA LEU A 229 -12.45 -6.25 -10.46
C LEU A 229 -13.94 -6.14 -10.14
N ASN A 230 -14.69 -7.25 -10.25
CA ASN A 230 -16.12 -7.28 -9.94
C ASN A 230 -16.40 -6.93 -8.47
N VAL A 231 -15.62 -7.47 -7.54
CA VAL A 231 -15.75 -7.13 -6.11
C VAL A 231 -15.54 -5.63 -5.88
N ALA A 232 -14.52 -5.04 -6.51
CA ALA A 232 -14.26 -3.62 -6.33
C ALA A 232 -15.28 -2.70 -6.99
N ILE A 233 -15.86 -3.09 -8.14
CA ILE A 233 -16.97 -2.38 -8.76
C ILE A 233 -18.16 -2.34 -7.78
N ASN A 234 -18.53 -3.50 -7.22
CA ASN A 234 -19.62 -3.60 -6.25
C ASN A 234 -19.38 -2.72 -5.01
N ILE A 235 -18.15 -2.70 -4.48
CA ILE A 235 -17.79 -1.85 -3.32
C ILE A 235 -17.96 -0.38 -3.64
N SER A 236 -17.49 0.06 -4.81
CA SER A 236 -17.62 1.45 -5.22
C SER A 236 -19.08 1.87 -5.37
N GLU A 237 -19.94 1.00 -5.90
CA GLU A 237 -21.38 1.26 -6.01
C GLU A 237 -22.08 1.27 -4.65
N GLN A 238 -21.68 0.37 -3.74
CA GLN A 238 -22.35 0.22 -2.45
C GLN A 238 -21.94 1.27 -1.41
N TYR A 239 -20.68 1.69 -1.41
CA TYR A 239 -20.11 2.50 -0.33
C TYR A 239 -19.61 3.89 -0.75
N ASP A 240 -19.80 4.27 -2.02
CA ASP A 240 -19.27 5.52 -2.61
C ASP A 240 -17.76 5.68 -2.38
N ILE A 241 -17.04 4.55 -2.28
CA ILE A 241 -15.59 4.52 -2.16
C ILE A 241 -15.02 4.36 -3.55
N ASP A 242 -14.43 5.42 -4.08
CA ASP A 242 -13.79 5.36 -5.39
C ASP A 242 -12.48 4.57 -5.35
N ILE A 243 -12.61 3.25 -5.45
CA ILE A 243 -11.50 2.30 -5.65
C ILE A 243 -11.26 1.97 -7.12
N LYS A 244 -12.24 2.26 -7.99
CA LYS A 244 -12.15 2.02 -9.43
C LYS A 244 -10.98 2.82 -10.01
N GLU A 245 -10.85 4.06 -9.54
CA GLU A 245 -9.71 4.93 -9.82
C GLU A 245 -8.34 4.32 -9.47
N ASP A 246 -8.19 3.77 -8.26
CA ASP A 246 -6.93 3.17 -7.84
C ASP A 246 -6.64 1.87 -8.60
N LEU A 247 -7.68 1.11 -8.93
CA LEU A 247 -7.54 -0.17 -9.62
C LEU A 247 -6.99 -0.03 -11.02
N ALA A 248 -7.45 0.96 -11.79
CA ALA A 248 -6.90 1.23 -13.11
C ALA A 248 -5.37 1.40 -13.04
N VAL A 249 -4.88 2.16 -12.06
CA VAL A 249 -3.45 2.37 -11.81
C VAL A 249 -2.77 1.09 -11.32
N VAL A 250 -3.37 0.39 -10.34
CA VAL A 250 -2.79 -0.83 -9.75
C VAL A 250 -2.65 -1.93 -10.80
N PHE A 251 -3.67 -2.18 -11.63
CA PHE A 251 -3.60 -3.14 -12.73
C PHE A 251 -2.52 -2.74 -13.75
N ALA A 252 -2.49 -1.47 -14.18
CA ALA A 252 -1.49 -0.96 -15.14
C ALA A 252 -0.05 -1.14 -14.63
N VAL A 253 0.24 -0.72 -13.39
CA VAL A 253 1.56 -0.86 -12.78
C VAL A 253 1.96 -2.32 -12.61
N ASN A 254 0.98 -3.22 -12.46
CA ASN A 254 1.22 -4.66 -12.45
C ASN A 254 1.23 -5.29 -13.85
N GLY A 255 1.07 -4.51 -14.91
CA GLY A 255 1.13 -5.00 -16.30
C GLY A 255 -0.09 -5.80 -16.74
N ASP A 256 -1.18 -5.74 -15.97
CA ASP A 256 -2.48 -6.26 -16.37
C ASP A 256 -3.25 -5.16 -17.13
N ILE A 257 -2.93 -5.05 -18.41
CA ILE A 257 -3.39 -3.95 -19.28
C ILE A 257 -4.90 -4.05 -19.50
N ASP A 258 -5.41 -5.25 -19.77
CA ASP A 258 -6.82 -5.47 -20.09
C ASP A 258 -7.72 -5.06 -18.93
N HIS A 259 -7.44 -5.53 -17.70
CA HIS A 259 -8.23 -5.16 -16.53
C HIS A 259 -8.07 -3.69 -16.14
N SER A 260 -6.90 -3.09 -16.39
CA SER A 260 -6.72 -1.64 -16.23
C SER A 260 -7.65 -0.85 -17.15
N ILE A 261 -7.73 -1.22 -18.43
CA ILE A 261 -8.60 -0.58 -19.41
C ILE A 261 -10.08 -0.80 -19.08
N VAL A 262 -10.45 -2.00 -18.61
CA VAL A 262 -11.82 -2.26 -18.14
C VAL A 262 -12.15 -1.40 -16.91
N ALA A 263 -11.24 -1.29 -15.94
CA ALA A 263 -11.44 -0.45 -14.75
C ALA A 263 -11.64 1.03 -15.11
N LEU A 264 -10.90 1.57 -16.09
CA LEU A 264 -11.05 2.94 -16.58
C LEU A 264 -12.46 3.26 -17.11
N LYS A 265 -13.24 2.26 -17.55
CA LYS A 265 -14.62 2.47 -18.04
C LYS A 265 -15.59 2.86 -16.92
N PHE A 266 -15.25 2.57 -15.67
CA PHE A 266 -16.10 2.82 -14.51
C PHE A 266 -15.69 4.06 -13.72
N VAL A 267 -14.66 4.78 -14.16
CA VAL A 267 -14.17 6.02 -13.52
C VAL A 267 -14.96 7.21 -14.08
N ASN A 268 -15.26 8.19 -13.22
CA ASN A 268 -16.02 9.39 -13.59
C ASN A 268 -15.27 10.26 -14.61
N ASP A 269 -14.01 10.61 -14.34
CA ASP A 269 -13.13 11.32 -15.27
C ASP A 269 -12.10 10.35 -15.88
N ARG A 270 -12.52 9.71 -16.97
CA ARG A 270 -11.70 8.72 -17.67
C ARG A 270 -10.43 9.33 -18.27
N GLU A 271 -10.52 10.53 -18.84
CA GLU A 271 -9.38 11.18 -19.51
C GLU A 271 -8.31 11.56 -18.49
N GLN A 272 -8.70 12.20 -17.39
CA GLN A 272 -7.79 12.55 -16.30
C GLN A 272 -7.14 11.30 -15.69
N LYS A 273 -7.91 10.23 -15.48
CA LYS A 273 -7.35 8.99 -14.91
C LYS A 273 -6.43 8.27 -15.89
N LEU A 274 -6.75 8.27 -17.19
CA LEU A 274 -5.85 7.73 -18.21
C LEU A 274 -4.54 8.52 -18.25
N GLU A 275 -4.59 9.85 -18.14
CA GLU A 275 -3.38 10.67 -18.01
C GLU A 275 -2.52 10.28 -16.80
N GLU A 276 -3.15 10.07 -15.63
CA GLU A 276 -2.46 9.59 -14.43
C GLU A 276 -1.78 8.23 -14.66
N VAL A 277 -2.52 7.26 -15.24
CA VAL A 277 -1.99 5.94 -15.56
C VAL A 277 -0.77 6.04 -16.48
N MET A 278 -0.85 6.82 -17.56
CA MET A 278 0.26 6.95 -18.52
C MET A 278 1.49 7.59 -17.89
N LYS A 279 1.32 8.64 -17.06
CA LYS A 279 2.45 9.27 -16.35
C LYS A 279 3.12 8.30 -15.38
N ILE A 280 2.35 7.53 -14.61
CA ILE A 280 2.88 6.53 -13.69
C ILE A 280 3.60 5.41 -14.44
N LEU A 281 3.06 4.96 -15.58
CA LEU A 281 3.70 3.96 -16.42
C LEU A 281 5.03 4.47 -16.98
N LEU A 282 5.11 5.71 -17.48
CA LEU A 282 6.36 6.29 -17.98
C LEU A 282 7.44 6.34 -16.88
N GLN A 283 7.07 6.77 -15.67
CA GLN A 283 8.01 6.91 -14.56
C GLN A 283 8.50 5.57 -13.99
N ARG A 284 7.63 4.55 -13.94
CA ARG A 284 7.92 3.30 -13.21
C ARG A 284 8.17 2.11 -14.10
N ARG A 285 7.52 2.07 -15.27
CA ARG A 285 7.48 0.92 -16.20
C ARG A 285 7.34 1.36 -17.66
N PRO A 286 8.29 2.12 -18.22
CA PRO A 286 8.18 2.66 -19.58
C PRO A 286 7.98 1.56 -20.65
N LYS A 287 8.51 0.34 -20.41
CA LYS A 287 8.35 -0.82 -21.30
C LYS A 287 6.89 -1.27 -21.51
N ILE A 288 5.97 -0.91 -20.59
CA ILE A 288 4.54 -1.27 -20.68
C ILE A 288 3.76 -0.23 -21.50
N VAL A 289 4.29 0.97 -21.71
CA VAL A 289 3.58 2.06 -22.39
C VAL A 289 3.13 1.69 -23.80
N ILE A 290 4.01 1.11 -24.62
CA ILE A 290 3.67 0.70 -25.99
C ILE A 290 2.57 -0.39 -25.99
N PRO A 291 2.72 -1.53 -25.26
CA PRO A 291 1.64 -2.49 -25.12
C PRO A 291 0.32 -1.89 -24.61
N TYR A 292 0.39 -0.91 -23.71
CA TYR A 292 -0.80 -0.25 -23.17
C TYR A 292 -1.50 0.58 -24.26
N LEU A 293 -0.75 1.38 -25.03
CA LEU A 293 -1.28 2.14 -26.15
C LEU A 293 -1.91 1.24 -27.23
N GLN A 294 -1.30 0.08 -27.50
CA GLN A 294 -1.80 -0.92 -28.47
C GLN A 294 -3.16 -1.50 -28.06
N ALA A 295 -3.41 -1.65 -26.76
CA ALA A 295 -4.64 -2.22 -26.23
C ALA A 295 -5.79 -1.20 -26.13
N LEU A 296 -5.49 0.11 -26.20
CA LEU A 296 -6.50 1.16 -26.15
C LEU A 296 -7.29 1.24 -27.46
N GLY A 297 -8.56 1.65 -27.35
CA GLY A 297 -9.34 2.05 -28.53
C GLY A 297 -8.76 3.32 -29.17
N SER A 298 -9.01 3.54 -30.47
CA SER A 298 -8.41 4.63 -31.25
C SER A 298 -8.46 6.00 -30.56
N LYS A 299 -9.64 6.42 -30.10
CA LYS A 299 -9.82 7.71 -29.41
C LYS A 299 -8.95 7.84 -28.14
N ASP A 300 -8.93 6.80 -27.31
CA ASP A 300 -8.15 6.81 -26.06
C ASP A 300 -6.64 6.72 -26.35
N ALA A 301 -6.24 5.96 -27.37
CA ALA A 301 -4.85 5.85 -27.79
C ALA A 301 -4.33 7.20 -28.31
N GLU A 302 -5.13 7.95 -29.07
CA GLU A 302 -4.78 9.31 -29.50
C GLU A 302 -4.62 10.27 -28.33
N TYR A 303 -5.56 10.27 -27.38
CA TYR A 303 -5.48 11.09 -26.17
C TYR A 303 -4.24 10.75 -25.35
N ALA A 304 -4.06 9.46 -25.02
CA ALA A 304 -2.92 8.96 -24.26
C ALA A 304 -1.59 9.29 -24.95
N SER A 305 -1.52 9.21 -26.28
CA SER A 305 -0.32 9.56 -27.03
C SER A 305 0.06 11.03 -26.89
N LYS A 306 -0.92 11.94 -26.85
CA LYS A 306 -0.64 13.37 -26.58
C LYS A 306 -0.07 13.57 -25.18
N VAL A 307 -0.66 12.90 -24.18
CA VAL A 307 -0.18 12.93 -22.80
C VAL A 307 1.25 12.40 -22.70
N VAL A 308 1.52 11.23 -23.31
CA VAL A 308 2.85 10.63 -23.34
C VAL A 308 3.84 11.59 -23.99
N MET A 309 3.53 12.14 -25.17
CA MET A 309 4.44 13.04 -25.87
C MET A 309 4.70 14.34 -25.09
N ASN A 310 3.72 14.90 -24.39
CA ASN A 310 3.95 16.01 -23.47
C ASN A 310 4.98 15.66 -22.41
N TYR A 311 4.82 14.50 -21.76
CA TYR A 311 5.76 14.04 -20.75
C TYR A 311 7.18 13.87 -21.32
N LEU A 312 7.29 13.32 -22.54
CA LEU A 312 8.58 13.13 -23.22
C LEU A 312 9.25 14.47 -23.56
N ILE A 313 8.48 15.49 -23.97
CA ILE A 313 9.01 16.83 -24.22
C ILE A 313 9.56 17.45 -22.94
N ASP A 314 8.88 17.25 -21.81
CA ASP A 314 9.33 17.75 -20.51
C ASP A 314 10.55 16.98 -19.98
N HIS A 315 10.71 15.71 -20.39
CA HIS A 315 11.80 14.81 -19.98
C HIS A 315 12.46 14.16 -21.20
N PRO A 316 13.24 14.92 -22.01
CA PRO A 316 13.78 14.44 -23.28
C PRO A 316 14.96 13.48 -23.08
N LEU A 317 14.66 12.20 -22.86
CA LEU A 317 15.65 11.15 -22.65
C LEU A 317 15.65 10.15 -23.81
N GLU A 318 16.82 9.74 -24.31
CA GLU A 318 16.92 8.77 -25.41
C GLU A 318 16.22 7.42 -25.11
N GLU A 319 16.08 7.04 -23.84
CA GLU A 319 15.39 5.80 -23.44
C GLU A 319 13.91 5.76 -23.86
N TYR A 320 13.28 6.91 -24.13
CA TYR A 320 11.90 6.99 -24.60
C TYR A 320 11.75 6.99 -26.12
N LEU A 321 12.85 6.86 -26.86
CA LEU A 321 12.85 6.94 -28.32
C LEU A 321 11.95 5.88 -28.96
N ASP A 322 11.94 4.65 -28.43
CA ASP A 322 11.08 3.59 -28.94
C ASP A 322 9.59 3.94 -28.78
N ILE A 323 9.22 4.61 -27.68
CA ILE A 323 7.84 5.06 -27.42
C ILE A 323 7.46 6.17 -28.41
N ALA A 324 8.32 7.17 -28.57
CA ALA A 324 8.09 8.28 -29.51
C ALA A 324 7.99 7.79 -30.95
N LYS A 325 8.84 6.82 -31.34
CA LYS A 325 8.81 6.18 -32.65
C LYS A 325 7.50 5.41 -32.85
N TYR A 326 7.10 4.60 -31.88
CA TYR A 326 5.85 3.86 -31.95
C TYR A 326 4.65 4.79 -32.15
N ILE A 327 4.54 5.86 -31.36
CA ILE A 327 3.47 6.87 -31.50
C ILE A 327 3.51 7.49 -32.89
N SER A 328 4.71 7.87 -33.36
CA SER A 328 4.88 8.53 -34.64
C SER A 328 4.50 7.66 -35.84
N GLU A 329 4.69 6.34 -35.74
CA GLU A 329 4.46 5.39 -36.83
C GLU A 329 3.03 4.83 -36.83
N ASN A 330 2.42 4.67 -35.65
CA ASN A 330 1.20 3.86 -35.50
C ASN A 330 -0.04 4.65 -35.04
N ILE A 331 0.12 5.89 -34.57
CA ILE A 331 -1.00 6.68 -34.05
C ILE A 331 -1.33 7.82 -35.03
N GLU A 332 -2.59 7.92 -35.45
CA GLU A 332 -3.04 8.87 -36.47
C GLU A 332 -3.16 10.32 -35.97
N SER A 333 -2.95 10.56 -34.67
CA SER A 333 -3.13 11.88 -34.07
C SER A 333 -2.05 12.87 -34.53
N GLU A 334 -2.39 13.76 -35.47
CA GLU A 334 -1.46 14.80 -35.94
C GLU A 334 -0.97 15.74 -34.83
N GLN A 335 -1.79 15.97 -33.80
CA GLN A 335 -1.36 16.73 -32.62
C GLN A 335 -0.27 16.00 -31.82
N ALA A 336 -0.31 14.67 -31.74
CA ALA A 336 0.76 13.89 -31.11
C ALA A 336 2.01 13.89 -32.00
N LEU A 337 1.86 13.84 -33.33
CA LEU A 337 2.98 13.94 -34.27
C LEU A 337 3.72 15.27 -34.18
N VAL A 338 3.00 16.40 -34.08
CA VAL A 338 3.62 17.71 -33.81
C VAL A 338 4.44 17.68 -32.52
N LYS A 339 3.94 17.05 -31.46
CA LYS A 339 4.69 16.90 -30.21
C LYS A 339 5.90 15.98 -30.37
N ALA A 340 5.82 14.96 -31.22
CA ALA A 340 6.96 14.12 -31.58
C ALA A 340 8.06 14.92 -32.28
N VAL A 341 7.72 15.86 -33.18
CA VAL A 341 8.68 16.80 -33.76
C VAL A 341 9.43 17.54 -32.67
N GLN A 342 8.71 18.15 -31.71
CA GLN A 342 9.32 18.89 -30.59
C GLN A 342 10.24 18.01 -29.74
N TYR A 343 9.84 16.77 -29.44
CA TYR A 343 10.66 15.82 -28.71
C TYR A 343 11.94 15.45 -29.47
N TYR A 344 11.86 15.13 -30.76
CA TYR A 344 13.04 14.81 -31.57
C TYR A 344 14.01 16.00 -31.68
N LEU A 345 13.49 17.22 -31.79
CA LEU A 345 14.32 18.43 -31.78
C LEU A 345 15.05 18.62 -30.44
N LYS A 346 14.42 18.29 -29.30
CA LYS A 346 15.10 18.31 -27.99
C LYS A 346 16.21 17.27 -27.83
N LEU A 347 16.22 16.24 -28.68
CA LEU A 347 17.28 15.23 -28.76
C LEU A 347 18.24 15.48 -29.93
N ASP A 348 18.20 16.66 -30.54
CA ASP A 348 18.97 17.05 -31.71
C ASP A 348 18.77 16.13 -32.95
N ARG A 349 17.63 15.42 -33.03
CA ARG A 349 17.29 14.49 -34.12
C ARG A 349 16.46 15.17 -35.21
N ILE A 350 17.07 16.15 -35.87
CA ILE A 350 16.37 16.98 -36.86
C ILE A 350 15.82 16.20 -38.06
N VAL A 351 16.52 15.15 -38.52
CA VAL A 351 16.10 14.35 -39.68
C VAL A 351 14.80 13.59 -39.37
N ASP A 352 14.68 13.08 -38.14
CA ASP A 352 13.45 12.40 -37.71
C ASP A 352 12.31 13.41 -37.52
N ALA A 353 12.60 14.59 -36.93
CA ALA A 353 11.64 15.70 -36.81
C ALA A 353 11.09 16.13 -38.18
N ALA A 354 11.94 16.35 -39.17
CA ALA A 354 11.55 16.73 -40.53
C ALA A 354 10.71 15.63 -41.22
N ARG A 355 11.09 14.36 -41.03
CA ARG A 355 10.32 13.21 -41.56
C ARG A 355 8.90 13.17 -41.01
N ILE A 356 8.71 13.46 -39.72
CA ILE A 356 7.39 13.51 -39.10
C ILE A 356 6.60 14.72 -39.57
N ALA A 357 7.21 15.91 -39.63
CA ALA A 357 6.55 17.12 -40.13
C ALA A 357 6.01 16.94 -41.56
N GLY A 358 6.75 16.27 -42.44
CA GLY A 358 6.33 15.98 -43.81
C GLY A 358 5.10 15.07 -43.94
N ARG A 359 4.73 14.33 -42.89
CA ARG A 359 3.57 13.42 -42.89
C ARG A 359 2.27 14.09 -42.42
N LEU A 360 2.35 15.24 -41.75
CA LEU A 360 1.19 16.00 -41.27
C LEU A 360 0.35 16.47 -42.45
N ARG A 361 -0.97 16.30 -42.44
CA ARG A 361 -1.88 16.71 -43.54
C ARG A 361 -2.59 18.01 -43.23
N ASP A 362 -2.89 18.27 -41.95
CA ASP A 362 -3.46 19.55 -41.53
C ASP A 362 -2.41 20.65 -41.75
N LYS A 363 -2.78 21.63 -42.57
CA LYS A 363 -1.90 22.71 -43.01
C LYS A 363 -1.38 23.55 -41.84
N ARG A 364 -2.23 23.76 -40.82
CA ARG A 364 -1.89 24.56 -39.65
C ARG A 364 -0.93 23.78 -38.75
N LEU A 365 -1.20 22.50 -38.49
CA LEU A 365 -0.31 21.65 -37.69
C LEU A 365 1.04 21.42 -38.39
N ARG A 366 1.03 21.23 -39.71
CA ARG A 366 2.26 21.16 -40.52
C ARG A 366 3.06 22.46 -40.42
N SER A 367 2.41 23.61 -40.59
CA SER A 367 3.05 24.92 -40.44
C SER A 367 3.67 25.12 -39.06
N LEU A 368 3.00 24.65 -38.01
CA LEU A 368 3.51 24.72 -36.65
C LEU A 368 4.75 23.83 -36.45
N ALA A 369 4.72 22.58 -36.93
CA ALA A 369 5.87 21.68 -36.87
C ALA A 369 7.08 22.18 -37.66
N LEU A 370 6.86 22.71 -38.88
CA LEU A 370 7.92 23.31 -39.68
C LEU A 370 8.49 24.57 -38.99
N GLY A 371 7.63 25.37 -38.36
CA GLY A 371 8.05 26.51 -37.55
C GLY A 371 8.93 26.11 -36.37
N ASP A 372 8.58 25.05 -35.64
CA ASP A 372 9.41 24.52 -34.55
C ASP A 372 10.80 24.09 -35.04
N ILE A 373 10.88 23.44 -36.22
CA ILE A 373 12.15 23.03 -36.83
C ILE A 373 12.97 24.26 -37.26
N ALA A 374 12.35 25.23 -37.93
CA ALA A 374 13.02 26.45 -38.37
C ALA A 374 13.59 27.24 -37.16
N HIS A 375 12.81 27.36 -36.08
CA HIS A 375 13.26 28.01 -34.86
C HIS A 375 14.42 27.25 -34.19
N TYR A 376 14.40 25.91 -34.19
CA TYR A 376 15.54 25.10 -33.72
C TYR A 376 16.80 25.34 -34.57
N LEU A 377 16.69 25.34 -35.89
CA LEU A 377 17.81 25.62 -36.81
C LEU A 377 18.40 27.01 -36.57
N LEU A 378 17.55 28.03 -36.34
CA LEU A 378 17.99 29.38 -36.01
C LEU A 378 18.76 29.45 -34.69
N LYS A 379 18.32 28.70 -33.67
CA LYS A 379 19.06 28.59 -32.41
C LYS A 379 20.44 27.97 -32.60
N ASN A 380 20.59 27.08 -33.57
CA ASN A 380 21.85 26.41 -33.91
C ASN A 380 22.63 27.10 -35.05
N ASN A 381 22.32 28.36 -35.37
CA ASN A 381 22.99 29.17 -36.41
C ASN A 381 22.91 28.60 -37.85
N GLN A 382 21.98 27.70 -38.13
CA GLN A 382 21.71 27.16 -39.47
C GLN A 382 20.68 28.02 -40.20
N ILE A 383 21.05 29.27 -40.49
CA ILE A 383 20.12 30.28 -41.02
C ILE A 383 19.59 29.93 -42.40
N GLY A 384 20.45 29.41 -43.30
CA GLY A 384 20.04 29.02 -44.65
C GLY A 384 18.96 27.95 -44.65
N ASP A 385 19.20 26.87 -43.91
CA ASP A 385 18.23 25.76 -43.76
C ASP A 385 16.90 26.24 -43.14
N ALA A 386 16.97 27.16 -42.17
CA ALA A 386 15.78 27.75 -41.56
C ALA A 386 14.96 28.59 -42.55
N LEU A 387 15.63 29.39 -43.40
CA LEU A 387 14.98 30.20 -44.43
C LEU A 387 14.25 29.31 -45.44
N ASP A 388 14.89 28.23 -45.90
CA ASP A 388 14.29 27.28 -46.82
C ASP A 388 13.03 26.62 -46.24
N LEU A 389 13.05 26.27 -44.95
CA LEU A 389 11.88 25.69 -44.26
C LEU A 389 10.72 26.68 -44.10
N VAL A 390 11.01 27.95 -43.80
CA VAL A 390 9.98 28.98 -43.61
C VAL A 390 9.20 29.27 -44.89
N MET A 391 9.85 29.12 -46.06
CA MET A 391 9.17 29.22 -47.36
C MET A 391 8.10 28.14 -47.57
N HIS A 392 8.15 27.04 -46.81
CA HIS A 392 7.17 25.95 -46.86
C HIS A 392 6.10 26.04 -45.76
N VAL A 393 6.14 27.06 -44.90
CA VAL A 393 5.12 27.34 -43.87
C VAL A 393 3.91 28.01 -44.53
N GLU A 394 2.78 27.32 -44.60
CA GLU A 394 1.58 27.80 -45.29
C GLU A 394 0.76 28.81 -44.48
N ASP A 395 0.86 28.80 -43.14
CA ASP A 395 0.20 29.79 -42.29
C ASP A 395 0.90 31.16 -42.41
N PRO A 396 0.24 32.19 -42.97
CA PRO A 396 0.90 33.47 -43.26
C PRO A 396 1.37 34.22 -42.01
N LYS A 397 0.67 34.04 -40.88
CA LYS A 397 1.01 34.71 -39.63
C LYS A 397 2.26 34.08 -39.02
N LEU A 398 2.30 32.74 -38.97
CA LEU A 398 3.49 32.01 -38.51
C LEU A 398 4.71 32.27 -39.41
N SER A 399 4.51 32.23 -40.74
CA SER A 399 5.56 32.51 -41.71
C SER A 399 6.14 33.92 -41.53
N SER A 400 5.30 34.95 -41.42
CA SER A 400 5.76 36.34 -41.25
C SER A 400 6.58 36.55 -39.97
N ILE A 401 6.19 35.92 -38.86
CA ILE A 401 6.92 35.98 -37.58
C ILE A 401 8.30 35.33 -37.73
N LEU A 402 8.37 34.13 -38.32
CA LEU A 402 9.63 33.42 -38.51
C LEU A 402 10.57 34.16 -39.47
N ILE A 403 10.06 34.71 -40.59
CA ILE A 403 10.87 35.54 -41.51
C ILE A 403 11.46 36.73 -40.77
N SER A 404 10.66 37.41 -39.94
CA SER A 404 11.15 38.53 -39.13
C SER A 404 12.29 38.10 -38.20
N GLU A 405 12.16 36.98 -37.50
CA GLU A 405 13.21 36.45 -36.62
C GLU A 405 14.48 36.07 -37.38
N ILE A 406 14.34 35.45 -38.56
CA ILE A 406 15.47 35.10 -39.44
C ILE A 406 16.24 36.35 -39.86
N LEU A 407 15.54 37.39 -40.32
CA LEU A 407 16.16 38.63 -40.79
C LEU A 407 16.95 39.33 -39.68
N VAL A 408 16.41 39.35 -38.45
CA VAL A 408 17.14 39.88 -37.28
C VAL A 408 18.43 39.07 -37.05
N LYS A 409 18.33 37.74 -37.03
CA LYS A 409 19.48 36.84 -36.82
C LYS A 409 20.58 36.99 -37.89
N VAL A 410 20.19 37.19 -39.15
CA VAL A 410 21.10 37.46 -40.28
C VAL A 410 21.87 38.76 -40.05
N VAL A 411 21.16 39.82 -39.65
CA VAL A 411 21.77 41.12 -39.36
C VAL A 411 22.73 41.01 -38.18
N ASP A 412 22.32 40.33 -37.10
CA ASP A 412 23.17 40.11 -35.91
C ASP A 412 24.48 39.41 -36.28
N GLN A 413 24.42 38.30 -37.06
CA GLN A 413 25.64 37.61 -37.53
C GLN A 413 26.53 38.50 -38.40
N GLU A 414 25.95 39.35 -39.24
CA GLU A 414 26.73 40.24 -40.11
C GLU A 414 27.40 41.37 -39.31
N LEU A 415 26.75 41.86 -38.25
CA LEU A 415 27.32 42.84 -37.30
C LEU A 415 28.43 42.21 -36.45
N GLU A 416 28.26 40.97 -35.98
CA GLU A 416 29.30 40.21 -35.28
C GLU A 416 30.53 39.98 -36.17
N LYS A 417 30.35 39.56 -37.42
CA LYS A 417 31.44 39.37 -38.40
C LYS A 417 32.22 40.65 -38.71
N ARG A 418 31.54 41.81 -38.65
CA ARG A 418 32.15 43.13 -38.88
C ARG A 418 32.80 43.73 -37.62
N GLY A 419 32.78 43.01 -36.49
CA GLY A 419 33.39 43.44 -35.23
C GLY A 419 32.64 44.56 -34.51
N VAL A 420 31.36 44.76 -34.81
CA VAL A 420 30.55 45.85 -34.25
C VAL A 420 29.59 45.33 -33.19
N VAL A 421 30.10 44.61 -32.19
CA VAL A 421 29.42 44.46 -30.89
C VAL A 421 30.47 44.50 -29.79
N ASN A 422 30.77 45.71 -29.34
CA ASN A 422 31.33 46.01 -28.03
C ASN A 422 30.69 47.32 -27.56
N ALA A 423 29.49 47.21 -26.98
CA ALA A 423 28.92 48.22 -26.09
C ALA A 423 27.71 47.63 -25.36
N ASN A 424 27.97 47.15 -24.14
CA ASN A 424 27.01 46.79 -23.11
C ASN A 424 26.28 48.05 -22.56
N PRO A 425 25.11 47.94 -21.92
CA PRO A 425 24.88 47.15 -20.69
C PRO A 425 23.88 45.99 -20.79
#